data_AF-A0A1D8US56-F1
#
_entry.id   AF-A0A1D8US56-F1
#
_cell.length_a   1.000
_cell.length_b   1.000
_cell.length_c   1.000
_cell.angle_alpha   90.00
_cell.angle_beta   90.00
_cell.angle_gamma   90.00
#
_symmetry.space_group_name_H-M   'P 1'
#
loop_
_entity.id
_entity.type
_entity.pdbx_description
1 polymer ?
#
loop_
_entity_poly.entity_id
_entity_poly.type
_entity_poly.pdbx_seq_one_letter_code
_entity_poly.pdbx_strand_id
1 'polypeptide(L)'
;MMKIVSSVLRSIPVLALTISPAFADPVAHCGREPEAPSVTATDTAHYNASVDRFQTYEKAARAYNSCVSTQAQREESAISEDARARIAKIHAVSSGVQQRIAGNFSHISAQLTAAGKKLGHK
;
A
#
# COMPACT_ATOMS: atom_id res chain seq x y z
N MET A 1 -20.95 -54.30 -19.89
CA MET A 1 -20.13 -53.98 -18.70
C MET A 1 -19.43 -52.65 -18.95
N MET A 2 -19.92 -51.55 -18.36
CA MET A 2 -19.41 -50.19 -18.61
C MET A 2 -18.77 -49.68 -17.32
N LYS A 3 -17.46 -49.39 -17.38
CA LYS A 3 -16.66 -48.95 -16.23
C LYS A 3 -16.95 -47.47 -15.93
N ILE A 4 -17.45 -47.20 -14.74
CA ILE A 4 -17.64 -45.86 -14.19
C ILE A 4 -16.26 -45.30 -13.84
N VAL A 5 -15.85 -44.24 -14.55
CA VAL A 5 -14.60 -43.51 -14.29
C VAL A 5 -14.85 -42.58 -13.10
N SER A 6 -14.21 -42.91 -11.98
CA SER A 6 -14.25 -42.13 -10.74
C SER A 6 -13.47 -40.83 -10.95
N SER A 7 -14.19 -39.69 -10.97
CA SER A 7 -13.60 -38.36 -11.10
C SER A 7 -12.98 -37.93 -9.77
N VAL A 8 -11.65 -37.86 -9.74
CA VAL A 8 -10.88 -37.31 -8.62
C VAL A 8 -11.09 -35.80 -8.58
N LEU A 9 -11.89 -35.32 -7.64
CA LEU A 9 -12.07 -33.91 -7.34
C LEU A 9 -10.76 -33.37 -6.73
N ARG A 10 -9.89 -32.78 -7.55
CA ARG A 10 -8.71 -32.03 -7.09
C ARG A 10 -9.19 -30.73 -6.43
N SER A 11 -9.00 -30.62 -5.12
CA SER A 11 -9.13 -29.35 -4.39
C SER A 11 -8.08 -28.36 -4.91
N ILE A 12 -8.52 -27.30 -5.57
CA ILE A 12 -7.68 -26.16 -5.95
C ILE A 12 -7.57 -25.27 -4.71
N PRO A 13 -6.36 -24.98 -4.20
CA PRO A 13 -6.21 -24.03 -3.11
C PRO A 13 -6.63 -22.64 -3.60
N VAL A 14 -7.66 -22.08 -2.96
CA VAL A 14 -8.07 -20.69 -3.16
C VAL A 14 -6.92 -19.81 -2.69
N LEU A 15 -6.14 -19.27 -3.62
CA LEU A 15 -5.23 -18.16 -3.33
C LEU A 15 -6.09 -16.99 -2.86
N ALA A 16 -5.97 -16.65 -1.59
CA ALA A 16 -6.52 -15.41 -1.05
C ALA A 16 -5.80 -14.25 -1.73
N LEU A 17 -6.46 -13.65 -2.73
CA LEU A 17 -6.08 -12.37 -3.30
C LEU A 17 -6.14 -11.31 -2.19
N THR A 18 -4.99 -10.86 -1.72
CA THR A 18 -4.93 -9.65 -0.90
C THR A 18 -5.31 -8.48 -1.81
N ILE A 19 -6.50 -7.92 -1.60
CA ILE A 19 -6.94 -6.69 -2.25
C ILE A 19 -5.96 -5.60 -1.80
N SER A 20 -5.07 -5.16 -2.69
CA SER A 20 -4.30 -3.94 -2.46
C SER A 20 -5.28 -2.77 -2.48
N PRO A 21 -5.21 -1.81 -1.53
CA PRO A 21 -5.96 -0.57 -1.67
C PRO A 21 -5.51 0.11 -2.97
N ALA A 22 -6.47 0.46 -3.81
CA ALA A 22 -6.21 1.34 -4.94
C ALA A 22 -5.91 2.73 -4.36
N PHE A 23 -4.73 3.27 -4.64
CA PHE A 23 -4.34 4.60 -4.19
C PHE A 23 -5.27 5.64 -4.81
N ALA A 24 -5.65 6.66 -4.03
CA ALA A 24 -6.50 7.73 -4.52
C ALA A 24 -5.75 8.59 -5.54
N ASP A 25 -6.45 9.01 -6.59
CA ASP A 25 -5.91 9.99 -7.54
C ASP A 25 -5.86 11.38 -6.87
N PRO A 26 -4.67 11.97 -6.68
CA PRO A 26 -4.54 13.25 -5.99
C PRO A 26 -5.21 14.43 -6.72
N VAL A 27 -5.56 14.30 -8.00
CA VAL A 27 -6.26 15.36 -8.73
C VAL A 27 -7.79 15.29 -8.68
N ALA A 28 -8.36 14.15 -8.23
CA ALA A 28 -9.79 13.87 -8.33
C ALA A 28 -10.70 14.91 -7.64
N HIS A 29 -10.17 15.62 -6.63
CA HIS A 29 -10.90 16.62 -5.84
C HIS A 29 -10.46 18.07 -6.11
N CYS A 30 -9.52 18.29 -7.02
CA CYS A 30 -8.94 19.62 -7.29
C CYS A 30 -9.60 20.35 -8.46
N GLY A 31 -10.63 19.75 -9.07
CA GLY A 31 -11.28 20.28 -10.26
C GLY A 31 -10.42 20.11 -11.51
N ARG A 32 -10.64 20.96 -12.51
CA ARG A 32 -9.89 20.90 -13.77
C ARG A 32 -8.65 21.78 -13.70
N GLU A 33 -7.53 21.27 -14.19
CA GLU A 33 -6.32 22.05 -14.39
C GLU A 33 -6.61 23.27 -15.29
N PRO A 34 -6.25 24.50 -14.88
CA PRO A 34 -6.40 25.69 -15.72
C PRO A 34 -5.53 25.59 -16.97
N GLU A 35 -6.10 25.95 -18.12
CA GLU A 35 -5.33 26.01 -19.38
C GLU A 35 -4.52 27.30 -19.46
N ALA A 36 -3.25 27.18 -19.87
CA ALA A 36 -2.38 28.33 -20.04
C ALA A 36 -2.87 29.25 -21.18
N PRO A 37 -3.01 30.56 -20.95
CA PRO A 37 -3.48 31.48 -21.98
C PRO A 37 -2.39 31.79 -23.02
N SER A 38 -2.80 32.11 -24.25
CA SER A 38 -1.90 32.66 -25.26
C SER A 38 -1.56 34.13 -24.97
N VAL A 39 -0.31 34.52 -25.25
CA VAL A 39 0.17 35.90 -25.13
C VAL A 39 0.23 36.54 -26.51
N THR A 40 -0.27 37.75 -26.63
CA THR A 40 -0.29 38.53 -27.88
C THR A 40 0.24 39.92 -27.61
N ALA A 41 1.15 40.41 -28.46
CA ALA A 41 1.82 41.70 -28.28
C ALA A 41 1.75 42.58 -29.54
N THR A 42 0.69 42.40 -30.35
CA THR A 42 0.49 43.13 -31.61
C THR A 42 0.31 44.63 -31.39
N ASP A 43 -0.39 44.99 -30.31
CA ASP A 43 -0.52 46.37 -29.83
C ASP A 43 -0.73 46.38 -28.30
N THR A 44 -0.78 47.58 -27.74
CA THR A 44 -0.96 47.80 -26.30
C THR A 44 -2.26 47.20 -25.75
N ALA A 45 -3.35 47.23 -26.53
CA ALA A 45 -4.63 46.70 -26.08
C ALA A 45 -4.60 45.16 -25.98
N HIS A 46 -4.04 44.50 -27.00
CA HIS A 46 -3.86 43.05 -27.00
C HIS A 46 -2.89 42.59 -25.91
N TYR A 47 -1.80 43.35 -25.69
CA TYR A 47 -0.85 43.07 -24.61
C TYR A 47 -1.52 43.18 -23.23
N ASN A 48 -2.23 44.26 -22.96
CA ASN A 48 -2.93 44.43 -21.68
C ASN A 48 -3.97 43.33 -21.46
N ALA A 49 -4.72 42.94 -22.49
CA ALA A 49 -5.63 41.80 -22.42
C ALA A 49 -4.91 40.46 -22.17
N SER A 50 -3.67 40.29 -22.63
CA SER A 50 -2.83 39.14 -22.27
C SER A 50 -2.36 39.19 -20.82
N VAL A 51 -2.04 40.36 -20.28
CA VAL A 51 -1.69 40.53 -18.86
C VAL A 51 -2.86 40.13 -17.96
N ASP A 52 -4.08 40.56 -18.28
CA ASP A 52 -5.28 40.21 -17.49
C ASP A 52 -5.57 38.70 -17.53
N ARG A 53 -5.44 38.07 -18.71
CA ARG A 53 -5.56 36.62 -18.88
C ARG A 53 -4.51 35.88 -18.07
N PHE A 54 -3.26 36.34 -18.10
CA PHE A 54 -2.17 35.76 -17.32
C PHE A 54 -2.43 35.85 -15.82
N GLN A 55 -2.83 37.02 -15.29
CA GLN A 55 -3.11 37.18 -13.86
C GLN A 55 -4.24 36.26 -13.39
N THR A 56 -5.27 36.10 -14.22
CA THR A 56 -6.37 35.17 -13.95
C THR A 56 -5.88 33.72 -13.92
N TYR A 57 -5.09 33.32 -14.92
CA TYR A 57 -4.49 31.99 -14.98
C TYR A 57 -3.57 31.73 -13.79
N GLU A 58 -2.68 32.65 -13.45
CA GLU A 58 -1.72 32.50 -12.35
C GLU A 58 -2.43 32.20 -11.03
N LYS A 59 -3.48 32.97 -10.72
CA LYS A 59 -4.29 32.75 -9.52
C LYS A 59 -4.92 31.37 -9.51
N ALA A 60 -5.53 30.97 -10.62
CA ALA A 60 -6.18 29.66 -10.75
C ALA A 60 -5.17 28.50 -10.66
N ALA A 61 -4.03 28.62 -11.34
CA ALA A 61 -2.98 27.62 -11.38
C ALA A 61 -2.32 27.42 -10.01
N ARG A 62 -2.06 28.51 -9.26
CA ARG A 62 -1.55 28.43 -7.88
C ARG A 62 -2.54 27.72 -6.96
N ALA A 63 -3.83 28.02 -7.07
CA ALA A 63 -4.86 27.36 -6.27
C ALA A 63 -4.97 25.86 -6.62
N TYR A 64 -4.97 25.52 -7.90
CA TYR A 64 -4.99 24.14 -8.37
C TYR A 64 -3.77 23.35 -7.87
N ASN A 65 -2.56 23.89 -8.06
CA ASN A 65 -1.32 23.24 -7.62
C ASN A 65 -1.30 23.06 -6.10
N SER A 66 -1.71 24.07 -5.33
CA SER A 66 -1.81 23.95 -3.86
C SER A 66 -2.77 22.84 -3.44
N CYS A 67 -3.89 22.66 -4.14
CA CYS A 67 -4.80 21.55 -3.89
C CYS A 67 -4.13 20.21 -4.18
N VAL A 68 -3.57 20.03 -5.38
CA VAL A 68 -2.93 18.77 -5.81
C VAL A 68 -1.81 18.38 -4.86
N SER A 69 -0.94 19.32 -4.49
CA SER A 69 0.15 19.07 -3.54
C SER A 69 -0.37 18.65 -2.16
N THR A 70 -1.43 19.29 -1.67
CA THR A 70 -2.04 18.92 -0.38
C THR A 70 -2.65 17.51 -0.42
N GLN A 71 -3.35 17.16 -1.50
CA GLN A 71 -3.94 15.83 -1.65
C GLN A 71 -2.86 14.76 -1.79
N ALA A 72 -1.82 15.02 -2.59
CA ALA A 72 -0.67 14.13 -2.71
C ALA A 72 -0.01 13.86 -1.35
N GLN A 73 0.28 14.90 -0.56
CA GLN A 73 0.88 14.74 0.77
C GLN A 73 -0.01 13.94 1.73
N ARG A 74 -1.34 14.11 1.65
CA ARG A 74 -2.30 13.33 2.45
C ARG A 74 -2.26 11.86 2.08
N GLU A 75 -2.29 11.56 0.78
CA GLU A 75 -2.25 10.19 0.28
C GLU A 75 -0.90 9.53 0.61
N GLU A 76 0.22 10.21 0.36
CA GLU A 76 1.57 9.74 0.72
C GLU A 76 1.67 9.39 2.22
N SER A 77 1.09 10.22 3.08
CA SER A 77 1.04 9.98 4.53
C SER A 77 0.19 8.77 4.87
N ALA A 78 -1.01 8.65 4.28
CA ALA A 78 -1.89 7.50 4.49
C ALA A 78 -1.25 6.18 4.05
N ILE A 79 -0.60 6.17 2.88
CA ILE A 79 0.15 5.04 2.35
C ILE A 79 1.28 4.65 3.30
N SER A 80 2.04 5.65 3.76
CA SER A 80 3.18 5.41 4.66
C SER A 80 2.73 4.79 5.98
N GLU A 81 1.62 5.26 6.56
CA GLU A 81 1.09 4.70 7.80
C GLU A 81 0.53 3.28 7.62
N ASP A 82 -0.22 3.01 6.55
CA ASP A 82 -0.68 1.65 6.24
C ASP A 82 0.51 0.69 6.07
N ALA A 83 1.53 1.11 5.31
CA ALA A 83 2.74 0.32 5.11
C ALA A 83 3.46 0.03 6.43
N ARG A 84 3.63 1.03 7.31
CA ARG A 84 4.23 0.86 8.64
C ARG A 84 3.44 -0.14 9.48
N ALA A 85 2.11 -0.02 9.51
CA ALA A 85 1.25 -0.93 10.27
C ALA A 85 1.35 -2.38 9.76
N ARG A 86 1.36 -2.57 8.44
CA ARG A 86 1.51 -3.88 7.81
C ARG A 86 2.87 -4.50 8.10
N ILE A 87 3.94 -3.73 8.00
CA ILE A 87 5.31 -4.18 8.34
C ILE A 87 5.39 -4.58 9.81
N ALA A 88 4.87 -3.75 10.72
CA ALA A 88 4.84 -4.05 12.15
C ALA A 88 4.12 -5.37 12.46
N LYS A 89 2.97 -5.61 11.80
CA LYS A 89 2.23 -6.88 11.92
C LYS A 89 3.05 -8.08 11.46
N ILE A 90 3.75 -7.96 10.33
CA ILE A 90 4.62 -9.03 9.81
C ILE A 90 5.75 -9.33 10.80
N HIS A 91 6.40 -8.30 11.36
CA HIS A 91 7.43 -8.47 12.38
C HIS A 91 6.91 -9.14 13.65
N ALA A 92 5.73 -8.72 14.14
CA ALA A 92 5.10 -9.32 15.31
C ALA A 92 4.79 -10.81 15.10
N VAL A 93 4.25 -11.18 13.93
CA VAL A 93 3.98 -12.58 13.58
C VAL A 93 5.28 -13.39 13.53
N SER A 94 6.29 -12.88 12.82
CA SER A 94 7.58 -13.56 12.65
C SER A 94 8.27 -13.80 14.00
N SER A 95 8.37 -12.76 14.83
CA SER A 95 8.97 -12.87 16.16
C SER A 95 8.19 -13.82 17.08
N GLY A 96 6.86 -13.79 17.05
CA GLY A 96 6.02 -14.73 17.82
C GLY A 96 6.22 -16.19 17.40
N VAL A 97 6.42 -16.46 16.10
CA VAL A 97 6.77 -17.80 15.61
C VAL A 97 8.15 -18.23 16.14
N GLN A 98 9.16 -17.37 16.03
CA GLN A 98 10.51 -17.66 16.49
C GLN A 98 10.55 -17.96 18.00
N GLN A 99 9.86 -17.15 18.81
CA GLN A 99 9.75 -17.34 20.26
C GLN A 99 9.09 -18.69 20.59
N ARG A 100 7.99 -19.04 19.91
CA ARG A 100 7.32 -20.32 20.12
C ARG A 100 8.21 -21.51 19.74
N ILE A 101 8.93 -21.42 18.63
CA ILE A 101 9.87 -22.47 18.21
C ILE A 101 10.99 -22.63 19.24
N ALA A 102 11.60 -21.54 19.71
CA ALA A 102 12.62 -21.59 20.75
C ALA A 102 12.11 -22.18 22.07
N GLY A 103 10.89 -21.81 22.48
CA GLY A 103 10.23 -22.38 23.66
C GLY A 103 9.99 -23.88 23.51
N ASN A 104 9.50 -24.33 22.36
CA ASN A 104 9.29 -25.75 22.07
C ASN A 104 10.61 -26.53 22.11
N PHE A 105 11.70 -26.03 21.51
CA PHE A 105 13.01 -26.66 21.59
C PHE A 105 13.47 -26.81 23.04
N SER A 106 13.37 -25.74 23.83
CA SER A 106 13.76 -25.77 25.25
C SER A 106 12.97 -26.82 26.04
N HIS A 107 11.66 -26.90 25.81
CA HIS A 107 10.79 -27.89 26.43
C HIS A 107 11.15 -29.33 26.05
N ILE A 108 11.31 -29.59 24.75
CA ILE A 108 11.66 -30.92 24.23
C ILE A 108 13.03 -31.36 24.75
N SER A 109 14.04 -30.48 24.74
CA SER A 109 15.38 -30.79 25.28
C SER A 109 15.34 -31.19 26.75
N ALA A 110 14.52 -30.52 27.56
CA ALA A 110 14.33 -30.87 28.97
C ALA A 110 13.65 -32.25 29.14
N GLN A 111 12.61 -32.52 28.35
CA GLN A 111 11.94 -33.82 28.35
C GLN A 111 12.89 -34.97 27.95
N LEU A 112 13.68 -34.78 26.90
CA LEU A 112 14.66 -35.75 26.44
C LEU A 112 15.74 -36.03 27.50
N THR A 113 16.23 -34.98 28.17
CA THR A 113 17.22 -35.13 29.26
C THR A 113 16.63 -35.89 30.43
N ALA A 114 15.39 -35.58 30.84
CA ALA A 114 14.70 -36.28 31.91
C ALA A 114 14.45 -37.76 31.56
N ALA A 115 14.02 -38.04 30.33
CA ALA A 115 13.83 -39.40 29.83
C ALA A 115 15.15 -40.18 29.80
N GLY A 116 16.24 -39.57 29.30
CA GLY A 116 17.56 -40.18 29.29
C GLY A 116 18.05 -40.57 30.68
N LYS A 117 17.85 -39.72 31.70
CA LYS A 117 18.17 -40.05 33.10
C LYS A 117 17.37 -41.24 33.63
N LYS A 118 16.08 -41.35 33.27
CA LYS A 118 15.24 -42.50 33.66
C LYS A 118 15.70 -43.80 33.00
N LEU A 119 16.14 -43.74 31.75
CA LEU A 119 16.61 -44.90 30.99
C LEU A 119 18.04 -45.32 31.39
N GLY A 120 18.87 -44.39 31.87
CA GLY A 120 20.26 -44.62 32.30
C GLY A 120 20.43 -45.13 33.72
N HIS A 121 19.36 -45.37 34.48
CA HIS A 121 19.40 -46.07 35.78
C HIS A 121 19.21 -47.59 35.60
N LYS A 122 20.14 -48.20 34.86
CA LYS A 122 20.52 -49.61 35.01
C LYS A 122 22.04 -49.68 35.16
#